data_AF-A0A373B6N0-F1
#
_entry.id   AF-A0A373B6N0-F1
#
_cell.length_a   1.000
_cell.length_b   1.000
_cell.length_c   1.000
_cell.angle_alpha   90.00
_cell.angle_beta   90.00
_cell.angle_gamma   90.00
#
_symmetry.space_group_name_H-M   'P 1'
#
loop_
_entity.id
_entity.type
_entity.pdbx_description
1 polymer ?
#
loop_
_entity_poly.entity_id
_entity_poly.type
_entity_poly.pdbx_seq_one_letter_code
_entity_poly.pdbx_strand_id
1 'polypeptide(L)'
;MKKIIDGKLYDTETAECLGFYPHFDGNTFHYLREALYRTKKGTYFIYSRHDAENPCIDDFVSGMDVPILLFSREDAMLWAEIRLSAEEYFNAFGRPAEIFEF
;
A
#
# COMPACT_ATOMS: atom_id res chain seq x y z
N MET A 1 -10.37 6.22 -4.63
CA MET A 1 -10.82 4.94 -5.24
C MET A 1 -11.67 4.10 -4.27
N LYS A 2 -12.78 3.50 -4.74
CA LYS A 2 -13.72 2.68 -3.93
C LYS A 2 -14.06 1.35 -4.60
N LYS A 3 -14.05 0.25 -3.85
CA LYS A 3 -14.42 -1.08 -4.36
C LYS A 3 -15.15 -1.91 -3.31
N ILE A 4 -16.08 -2.75 -3.77
CA ILE A 4 -16.72 -3.77 -2.95
C ILE A 4 -16.05 -5.12 -3.23
N ILE A 5 -15.54 -5.78 -2.19
CA ILE A 5 -15.00 -7.13 -2.25
C ILE A 5 -15.63 -7.93 -1.12
N ASP A 6 -16.24 -9.08 -1.43
CA ASP A 6 -16.97 -9.92 -0.46
C ASP A 6 -17.98 -9.15 0.41
N GLY A 7 -18.70 -8.19 -0.20
CA GLY A 7 -19.68 -7.35 0.50
C GLY A 7 -19.08 -6.30 1.44
N LYS A 8 -17.76 -6.11 1.47
CA LYS A 8 -17.06 -5.10 2.26
C LYS A 8 -16.57 -3.97 1.37
N LEU A 9 -16.74 -2.72 1.84
CA LEU A 9 -16.24 -1.52 1.17
C LEU A 9 -14.77 -1.28 1.51
N TYR A 10 -13.96 -1.14 0.47
CA TYR A 10 -12.57 -0.73 0.50
C TYR A 10 -12.47 0.62 -0.19
N ASP A 11 -12.09 1.64 0.55
CA ASP A 11 -12.08 3.02 0.12
C ASP A 11 -10.75 3.65 0.51
N THR A 12 -9.95 4.04 -0.49
CA THR A 12 -8.64 4.66 -0.28
C THR A 12 -8.73 6.05 0.36
N GLU A 13 -9.88 6.73 0.30
CA GLU A 13 -10.09 8.04 0.94
C GLU A 13 -10.29 7.91 2.44
N THR A 14 -10.88 6.79 2.90
CA THR A 14 -11.20 6.58 4.32
C THR A 14 -10.25 5.63 5.03
N ALA A 15 -9.48 4.87 4.26
CA ALA A 15 -8.40 4.03 4.75
C ALA A 15 -7.14 4.86 4.99
N GLU A 16 -6.34 4.43 5.95
CA GLU A 16 -5.05 5.04 6.27
C GLU A 16 -3.99 4.52 5.30
N CYS A 17 -3.29 5.41 4.60
CA CYS A 17 -2.12 5.02 3.81
C CYS A 17 -0.93 4.80 4.75
N LEU A 18 -0.37 3.59 4.72
CA LEU A 18 0.77 3.20 5.55
C LEU A 18 2.12 3.45 4.88
N GLY A 19 2.12 3.59 3.56
CA GLY A 19 3.31 3.85 2.76
C GLY A 19 3.09 3.50 1.29
N PHE A 20 4.00 3.93 0.44
CA PHE A 20 3.94 3.62 -0.99
C PHE A 20 5.32 3.35 -1.57
N TYR A 21 5.34 2.57 -2.64
CA TYR A 21 6.56 2.22 -3.36
C TYR A 21 6.40 2.51 -4.86
N PRO A 22 7.28 3.34 -5.44
CA PRO A 22 7.33 3.53 -6.89
C PRO A 22 8.08 2.36 -7.54
N HIS A 23 7.35 1.55 -8.30
CA HIS A 23 7.93 0.56 -9.21
C HIS A 23 8.14 1.17 -10.60
N PHE A 24 9.37 1.09 -11.09
CA PHE A 24 9.72 1.48 -12.45
C PHE A 24 9.88 0.21 -13.30
N ASP A 25 8.95 0.01 -14.24
CA ASP A 25 9.14 -1.01 -15.27
C ASP A 25 10.03 -0.42 -16.36
N GLY A 26 11.30 -0.85 -16.43
CA GLY A 26 12.30 -0.26 -17.32
C GLY A 26 11.98 -0.29 -18.82
N ASN A 27 10.95 -1.05 -19.23
CA ASN A 27 10.52 -1.14 -20.62
C ASN A 27 9.35 -0.23 -20.99
N THR A 28 8.62 0.29 -20.02
CA THR A 28 7.49 1.18 -20.27
C THR A 28 7.66 2.42 -19.41
N PHE A 29 7.46 3.62 -19.97
CA PHE A 29 7.51 4.88 -19.19
C PHE A 29 6.35 5.00 -18.18
N HIS A 30 5.82 3.88 -17.71
CA HIS A 30 4.73 3.76 -16.75
C HIS A 30 5.32 3.58 -15.35
N TYR A 31 5.08 4.56 -14.49
CA TYR A 31 5.41 4.47 -13.07
C TYR A 31 4.25 3.75 -12.37
N LEU A 32 4.40 2.46 -12.10
CA LEU A 32 3.44 1.76 -11.26
C LEU A 32 3.78 2.09 -9.81
N ARG A 33 2.91 2.82 -9.12
CA ARG A 33 3.06 3.07 -7.68
C ARG A 33 2.08 2.21 -6.91
N GLU A 34 2.61 1.46 -5.95
CA GLU A 34 1.83 0.61 -5.07
C GLU A 34 1.73 1.27 -3.70
N ALA A 35 0.52 1.41 -3.15
CA ALA A 35 0.30 1.89 -1.80
C ALA A 35 -0.36 0.83 -0.94
N LEU A 36 0.12 0.71 0.29
CA LEU A 36 -0.46 -0.12 1.32
C LEU A 36 -1.42 0.69 2.18
N TYR A 37 -2.65 0.21 2.28
CA TYR A 37 -3.70 0.83 3.07
C TYR A 37 -4.17 -0.08 4.20
N ARG A 38 -4.57 0.56 5.30
CA ARG A 38 -5.27 -0.07 6.42
C ARG A 38 -6.64 0.55 6.62
N THR A 39 -7.67 -0.28 6.51
CA THR A 39 -9.03 0.13 6.87
C THR A 39 -9.16 0.35 8.38
N LYS A 40 -10.17 1.12 8.82
CA LYS A 40 -10.48 1.30 10.25
C LYS A 40 -10.75 -0.01 11.01
N LYS A 41 -11.12 -1.08 10.29
CA LYS A 41 -11.36 -2.42 10.85
C LYS A 41 -10.08 -3.28 10.92
N GLY A 42 -8.93 -2.74 10.52
CA GLY A 42 -7.65 -3.44 10.52
C GLY A 42 -7.42 -4.37 9.33
N THR A 43 -8.26 -4.34 8.30
CA THR A 43 -8.02 -5.07 7.05
C THR A 43 -7.03 -4.29 6.18
N TYR A 44 -6.08 -5.00 5.57
CA TYR A 44 -5.03 -4.44 4.74
C TYR A 44 -5.31 -4.69 3.26
N PHE A 45 -4.91 -3.74 2.42
CA PHE A 45 -5.01 -3.91 0.97
C PHE A 45 -3.97 -3.06 0.23
N ILE A 46 -3.56 -3.54 -0.93
CA ILE A 46 -2.71 -2.81 -1.87
C ILE A 46 -3.59 -2.18 -2.94
N TYR A 47 -3.26 -0.94 -3.27
CA TYR A 47 -3.77 -0.26 -4.45
C TYR A 47 -2.61 0.19 -5.32
N SER A 48 -2.62 -0.23 -6.59
CA SER A 48 -1.57 0.08 -7.55
C SER A 48 -2.07 1.01 -8.65
N ARG A 49 -1.24 1.97 -9.05
CA ARG A 49 -1.64 3.04 -9.97
C ARG A 49 -0.51 3.48 -10.88
N HIS A 50 -0.79 3.65 -12.17
CA HIS A 50 0.21 3.87 -13.22
C HIS A 50 0.67 5.33 -13.44
N ASP A 51 0.08 6.31 -12.74
CA ASP A 51 0.30 7.74 -13.01
C ASP A 51 0.22 8.67 -11.78
N ALA A 52 0.07 8.14 -10.58
CA ALA A 52 0.07 8.98 -9.38
C ALA A 52 1.51 9.34 -9.02
N GLU A 53 1.78 10.60 -8.66
CA GLU A 53 3.05 10.98 -8.03
C GLU A 53 3.15 10.41 -6.61
N ASN A 54 2.03 10.47 -5.88
CA ASN A 54 1.84 9.82 -4.60
C ASN A 54 0.48 9.10 -4.62
N PRO A 55 0.43 7.76 -4.64
CA PRO A 55 -0.84 7.01 -4.63
C PRO A 55 -1.64 7.23 -3.34
N CYS A 56 -1.03 7.67 -2.24
CA CYS A 56 -1.73 8.03 -1.02
C CYS A 56 -2.59 9.31 -1.15
N ILE A 57 -2.40 10.11 -2.20
CA ILE A 57 -3.13 11.36 -2.46
C ILE A 57 -4.08 11.13 -3.65
N ASP A 58 -5.40 11.21 -3.41
CA ASP A 58 -6.45 10.91 -4.39
C ASP A 58 -6.77 12.11 -5.30
N ASP A 59 -5.75 12.78 -5.84
CA ASP A 59 -5.91 14.06 -6.57
C ASP A 59 -6.10 13.89 -8.09
N PHE A 60 -5.98 12.67 -8.60
CA PHE A 60 -6.10 12.39 -10.04
C PHE A 60 -6.79 11.03 -10.22
N VAL A 61 -7.46 10.75 -11.33
CA VAL A 61 -7.96 9.41 -11.64
C VAL A 61 -7.36 9.00 -12.98
N SER A 62 -6.46 8.02 -12.96
CA SER A 62 -5.95 7.41 -14.18
C SER A 62 -7.04 6.52 -14.75
N GLY A 63 -7.16 6.45 -16.07
CA GLY A 63 -8.07 5.50 -16.71
C GLY A 63 -7.68 4.02 -16.56
N MET A 64 -6.58 3.70 -15.85
CA MET A 64 -6.02 2.36 -15.70
C MET A 64 -5.82 2.00 -14.22
N ASP A 65 -6.91 2.02 -13.45
CA ASP A 65 -6.88 1.57 -12.05
C ASP A 65 -6.73 0.05 -11.98
N VAL A 66 -5.66 -0.40 -11.32
CA VAL A 66 -5.36 -1.81 -11.08
C VAL A 66 -6.28 -2.34 -9.97
N PRO A 67 -6.68 -3.63 -9.99
CA PRO A 67 -7.48 -4.21 -8.91
C PRO A 67 -6.84 -4.03 -7.53
N ILE A 68 -7.69 -3.70 -6.53
CA ILE A 68 -7.33 -3.80 -5.12
C ILE A 68 -7.01 -5.25 -4.77
N LEU A 69 -5.85 -5.47 -4.14
CA LEU A 69 -5.42 -6.77 -3.62
C LEU A 69 -5.55 -6.80 -2.11
N LEU A 70 -6.26 -7.77 -1.56
CA LEU A 70 -6.44 -7.93 -0.11
C LEU A 70 -5.24 -8.68 0.49
N PHE A 71 -4.73 -8.16 1.60
CA PHE A 71 -3.56 -8.71 2.28
C PHE A 71 -3.95 -9.15 3.70
N SER A 72 -3.34 -10.24 4.17
CA SER A 72 -3.27 -10.53 5.60
C SER A 72 -2.38 -9.50 6.31
N ARG A 73 -2.38 -9.48 7.65
CA ARG A 73 -1.49 -8.58 8.39
C ARG A 73 -0.02 -8.95 8.15
N GLU A 74 0.24 -10.24 8.05
CA GLU A 74 1.56 -10.83 7.82
C GLU A 74 2.08 -10.46 6.42
N ASP A 75 1.24 -10.61 5.39
CA ASP A 75 1.60 -10.21 4.02
C ASP A 75 1.84 -8.71 3.92
N ALA A 76 1.06 -7.90 4.65
CA ALA A 76 1.22 -6.45 4.68
C ALA A 76 2.53 -6.03 5.37
N MET A 77 2.91 -6.72 6.45
CA MET A 77 4.21 -6.54 7.10
C MET A 77 5.36 -6.93 6.18
N LEU A 78 5.28 -8.10 5.53
CA LEU A 78 6.30 -8.55 4.58
C LEU A 78 6.45 -7.59 3.41
N TRP A 79 5.33 -7.10 2.85
CA TRP A 79 5.38 -6.08 1.80
C TRP A 79 6.09 -4.82 2.29
N ALA A 80 5.77 -4.35 3.50
CA ALA A 80 6.41 -3.17 4.07
C ALA A 80 7.90 -3.39 4.37
N GLU A 81 8.31 -4.57 4.83
CA GLU A 81 9.73 -4.94 5.03
C GLU A 81 10.53 -4.90 3.72
N ILE A 82 9.92 -5.32 2.62
CA ILE A 82 10.59 -5.39 1.31
C ILE A 82 10.61 -4.02 0.62
N ARG A 83 9.57 -3.20 0.83
CA ARG A 83 9.28 -2.02 -0.01
C ARG A 83 9.47 -0.68 0.68
N LEU A 84 9.24 -0.60 1.99
CA LEU A 84 9.28 0.65 2.74
C LEU A 84 10.61 0.80 3.50
N SER A 85 10.91 2.05 3.89
CA SER A 85 11.99 2.31 4.83
C SER A 85 11.64 1.81 6.24
N ALA A 86 12.66 1.64 7.08
CA ALA A 86 12.45 1.24 8.48
C ALA A 86 11.56 2.22 9.24
N GLU A 87 11.67 3.53 9.00
CA GLU A 87 10.83 4.54 9.64
C GLU A 87 9.36 4.43 9.24
N GLU A 88 9.09 4.24 7.94
CA GLU A 88 7.74 4.02 7.43
C GLU A 88 7.13 2.72 7.99
N TYR A 89 7.92 1.64 8.05
CA TYR A 89 7.50 0.41 8.69
C TYR A 89 7.16 0.62 10.17
N PHE A 90 8.00 1.34 10.92
CA PHE A 90 7.74 1.62 12.34
C PHE A 90 6.46 2.44 12.54
N ASN A 91 6.18 3.39 11.66
CA ASN A 91 4.94 4.16 11.69
C ASN A 91 3.72 3.28 11.37
N ALA A 92 3.87 2.33 10.44
CA ALA A 92 2.79 1.45 10.01
C ALA A 92 2.44 0.34 11.02
N PHE A 93 3.45 -0.32 11.57
CA PHE A 93 3.32 -1.57 12.35
C PHE A 93 3.95 -1.51 13.74
N GLY A 94 4.72 -0.47 14.06
CA GLY A 94 5.54 -0.37 15.28
C GLY A 94 6.95 -0.91 15.09
N ARG A 95 7.81 -0.72 16.10
CA ARG A 95 9.18 -1.23 16.09
C ARG A 95 9.20 -2.75 16.29
N PRO A 96 9.86 -3.51 15.41
CA PRO A 96 10.10 -4.94 15.64
C PRO A 96 11.11 -5.13 16.78
N ALA A 97 11.19 -6.35 17.29
CA ALA A 97 12.18 -6.70 18.32
C ALA A 97 13.60 -6.52 17.79
N GLU A 98 14.49 -5.95 18.60
CA GLU A 98 15.92 -5.87 18.29
C GLU A 98 16.55 -7.26 18.34
N ILE A 99 17.34 -7.59 17.32
CA ILE A 99 18.11 -8.83 17.30
C ILE A 99 19.34 -8.61 18.16
N PHE A 100 19.35 -9.18 19.37
CA PHE A 100 20.57 -9.31 20.17
C PHE A 100 21.24 -10.63 19.79
N GLU A 101 22.17 -10.58 18.82
CA GLU A 101 23.10 -11.68 18.62
C GLU A 101 24.24 -11.54 19.65
N PHE A 102 24.45 -12.57 20.48
CA PHE A 102 25.57 -12.69 21.41
C PHE A 102 26.68 -13.55 20.82
#